data_AF-A0A376Y594-F1
#
_entry.id   AF-A0A376Y594-F1
#
_cell.length_a   1.000
_cell.length_b   1.000
_cell.length_c   1.000
_cell.angle_alpha   90.00
_cell.angle_beta   90.00
_cell.angle_gamma   90.00
#
_symmetry.space_group_name_H-M   'P 1'
#
loop_
_entity.id
_entity.type
_entity.pdbx_description
1 polymer ?
#
loop_
_entity_poly.entity_id
_entity_poly.type
_entity_poly.pdbx_seq_one_letter_code
_entity_poly.pdbx_strand_id
1 'polypeptide(L)'
;MYCRNRSFERLGSNKIIQTDVRLIAATNRDLKKMVADREFRSDLYYRLNVFPIHLPPLRERPEDIPLLAKAFTFKIARRLGRNIDSIPAETLRTLSNMEWPGNVRELENVIERAVLLTRGNVLQLSLPDIVLPEPETPPAATVVAQEGEDEYQLIVRVLKETNGVVAGLKALRNVWG
;
A
#
# COMPACT_ATOMS: atom_id res chain seq x y z
N MET A 1 30.28 16.21 -13.13
CA MET A 1 31.50 15.72 -13.80
C MET A 1 32.21 14.79 -12.81
N TYR A 2 31.71 13.56 -12.60
CA TYR A 2 32.08 12.76 -11.41
C TYR A 2 32.40 11.30 -11.68
N CYS A 3 32.93 10.98 -12.86
CA CYS A 3 33.04 9.57 -13.20
C CYS A 3 34.36 9.11 -13.83
N ARG A 4 35.36 9.95 -14.08
CA ARG A 4 36.60 9.45 -14.68
C ARG A 4 37.80 9.37 -13.74
N ASN A 5 37.83 10.14 -12.67
CA ASN A 5 38.89 10.12 -11.69
C ASN A 5 38.24 9.67 -10.38
N ARG A 6 38.68 8.57 -9.76
CA ARG A 6 38.20 8.00 -8.49
C ARG A 6 38.50 8.94 -7.31
N SER A 7 38.15 10.19 -7.47
CA SER A 7 38.60 11.30 -6.67
C SER A 7 37.55 12.38 -6.64
N PHE A 8 37.33 12.94 -5.46
CA PHE A 8 36.43 14.06 -5.28
C PHE A 8 37.09 15.14 -4.43
N GLU A 9 36.58 16.35 -4.58
CA GLU A 9 36.96 17.51 -3.80
C GLU A 9 35.81 17.86 -2.86
N ARG A 10 36.14 18.30 -1.64
CA ARG A 10 35.15 18.88 -0.74
C ARG A 10 34.84 20.30 -1.22
N LEU A 11 33.57 20.71 -1.13
CA LEU A 11 33.20 22.09 -1.42
C LEU A 11 34.00 23.05 -0.52
N GLY A 12 34.77 23.96 -1.12
CA GLY A 12 35.64 24.91 -0.42
C GLY A 12 37.07 24.43 -0.12
N SER A 13 37.48 23.26 -0.61
CA SER A 13 38.85 22.76 -0.46
C SER A 13 39.41 22.23 -1.77
N ASN A 14 40.62 22.64 -2.13
CA ASN A 14 41.33 22.16 -3.32
C ASN A 14 42.03 20.80 -3.08
N LYS A 15 41.69 20.09 -2.00
CA LYS A 15 42.30 18.80 -1.66
C LYS A 15 41.54 17.68 -2.38
N ILE A 16 42.22 17.06 -3.34
CA ILE A 16 41.75 15.87 -4.06
C ILE A 16 41.85 14.66 -3.13
N ILE A 17 40.73 13.96 -2.89
CA ILE A 17 40.66 12.74 -2.08
C ILE A 17 40.45 11.55 -3.01
N GLN A 18 41.41 10.62 -3.07
CA GLN A 18 41.25 9.35 -3.78
C GLN A 18 40.40 8.38 -2.96
N THR A 19 39.48 7.67 -3.60
CA THR A 19 38.59 6.71 -2.92
C THR A 19 38.25 5.54 -3.82
N ASP A 20 38.11 4.36 -3.23
CA ASP A 20 37.59 3.17 -3.91
C ASP A 20 36.19 2.88 -3.36
N VAL A 21 35.17 3.01 -4.21
CA VAL A 21 33.76 2.95 -3.81
C VAL A 21 32.99 2.06 -4.76
N ARG A 22 32.19 1.14 -4.19
CA ARG A 22 31.17 0.40 -4.92
C ARG A 22 29.87 1.22 -4.94
N LEU A 23 29.48 1.67 -6.13
CA LEU A 23 28.25 2.45 -6.31
C LEU A 23 27.06 1.51 -6.58
N ILE A 24 25.98 1.68 -5.84
CA ILE A 24 24.68 1.04 -6.08
C ILE A 24 23.64 2.16 -6.23
N ALA A 25 22.93 2.18 -7.35
CA ALA A 25 21.90 3.17 -7.64
C ALA A 25 20.56 2.47 -7.92
N ALA A 26 19.46 3.07 -7.48
CA ALA A 26 18.10 2.60 -7.71
C ALA A 26 17.22 3.76 -8.15
N THR A 27 16.30 3.50 -9.08
CA THR A 27 15.37 4.50 -9.63
C THR A 27 14.07 3.83 -10.03
N ASN A 28 12.94 4.52 -9.82
CA ASN A 28 11.63 4.12 -10.35
C ASN A 28 11.31 4.78 -11.69
N ARG A 29 12.17 5.69 -12.18
CA ARG A 29 12.04 6.38 -13.46
C ARG A 29 12.85 5.67 -14.54
N ASP A 30 12.33 5.69 -15.77
CA ASP A 30 13.05 5.21 -16.95
C ASP A 30 14.19 6.18 -17.31
N LEU A 31 15.42 5.83 -16.93
CA LEU A 31 16.60 6.63 -17.23
C LEU A 31 16.87 6.74 -18.73
N LYS A 32 16.52 5.73 -19.53
CA LYS A 32 16.74 5.77 -20.98
C LYS A 32 15.84 6.83 -21.61
N LYS A 33 14.58 6.92 -21.17
CA LYS A 33 13.67 8.00 -21.56
C LYS A 33 14.18 9.36 -21.09
N MET A 34 14.62 9.50 -19.85
CA MET A 34 15.16 10.77 -19.34
C MET A 34 16.43 11.24 -20.08
N VAL A 35 17.26 10.32 -20.57
CA VAL A 35 18.40 10.67 -21.43
C VAL A 35 17.92 11.18 -22.78
N ALA A 36 16.89 10.57 -23.37
CA ALA A 36 16.28 11.04 -24.62
C ALA A 36 15.66 12.43 -24.47
N ASP A 37 14.99 12.68 -23.34
CA ASP A 37 14.36 13.96 -22.99
C ASP A 37 15.39 15.03 -22.52
N ARG A 38 16.70 14.71 -22.52
CA ARG A 38 17.81 15.55 -22.04
C ARG A 38 17.72 15.99 -20.57
N GLU A 39 16.84 15.38 -19.78
CA GLU A 39 16.77 15.57 -18.33
C GLU A 39 17.90 14.84 -17.59
N PHE A 40 18.47 13.80 -18.22
CA PHE A 40 19.55 13.01 -17.63
C PHE A 40 20.79 12.96 -18.51
N ARG A 41 21.94 13.05 -17.86
CA ARG A 41 23.26 13.02 -18.51
C ARG A 41 23.55 11.63 -19.07
N SER A 42 23.74 11.56 -20.39
CA SER A 42 24.07 10.32 -21.11
C SER A 42 25.35 9.66 -20.59
N ASP A 43 26.38 10.45 -20.28
CA ASP A 43 27.66 9.94 -19.77
C ASP A 43 27.55 9.29 -18.39
N LEU A 44 26.60 9.74 -17.56
CA LEU A 44 26.30 9.11 -16.27
C LEU A 44 25.46 7.84 -16.45
N TYR A 45 24.49 7.85 -17.38
CA TYR A 45 23.64 6.70 -17.66
C TYR A 45 24.46 5.47 -18.05
N TYR A 46 25.39 5.61 -19.00
CA TYR A 46 26.22 4.49 -19.44
C TYR A 46 27.17 3.95 -18.36
N ARG A 47 27.41 4.71 -17.30
CA ARG A 47 28.27 4.29 -16.18
C ARG A 47 27.49 3.67 -15.03
N LEU A 48 26.25 4.07 -14.83
CA LEU A 48 25.34 3.45 -13.87
C LEU A 48 24.75 2.15 -14.44
N ASN A 49 24.43 2.13 -15.72
CA ASN A 49 23.74 1.03 -16.38
C ASN A 49 24.67 -0.09 -16.88
N VAL A 50 25.67 -0.46 -16.08
CA VAL A 50 26.61 -1.55 -16.40
C VAL A 50 25.99 -2.92 -16.10
N PHE A 51 25.25 -3.02 -14.99
CA PHE A 51 24.56 -4.24 -14.59
C PHE A 51 23.16 -3.89 -14.05
N PRO A 52 22.16 -3.76 -14.94
CA PRO A 52 20.79 -3.46 -14.52
C PRO A 52 20.16 -4.64 -13.80
N ILE A 53 19.53 -4.37 -12.66
CA ILE A 53 18.68 -5.32 -11.95
C ILE A 53 17.25 -4.80 -12.04
N HIS A 54 16.42 -5.51 -12.80
CA HIS A 54 15.00 -5.22 -12.89
C HIS A 54 14.28 -5.89 -11.72
N LEU A 55 13.63 -5.08 -10.88
CA LEU A 55 12.81 -5.60 -9.79
C LEU A 55 11.37 -5.72 -10.28
N PRO A 56 10.85 -6.94 -10.49
CA PRO A 56 9.46 -7.11 -10.92
C PRO A 56 8.50 -6.59 -9.84
N PRO A 57 7.37 -6.00 -10.23
CA PRO A 57 6.29 -5.65 -9.32
C PRO A 57 5.66 -6.90 -8.71
N LEU A 58 5.03 -6.77 -7.53
CA LEU A 58 4.44 -7.89 -6.80
C LEU A 58 3.38 -8.66 -7.61
N ARG A 59 2.66 -7.97 -8.51
CA ARG A 59 1.68 -8.58 -9.44
C ARG A 59 2.27 -9.61 -10.39
N GLU A 60 3.57 -9.55 -10.69
CA GLU A 60 4.25 -10.54 -11.52
C GLU A 60 4.74 -11.75 -10.71
N ARG A 61 4.57 -11.72 -9.37
CA ARG A 61 5.01 -12.75 -8.42
C ARG A 61 3.97 -13.01 -7.32
N PRO A 62 2.71 -13.32 -7.66
CA PRO A 62 1.66 -13.52 -6.66
C PRO A 62 1.95 -14.68 -5.69
N GLU A 63 2.73 -15.67 -6.10
CA GLU A 63 3.16 -16.81 -5.29
C GLU A 63 3.98 -16.42 -4.04
N ASP A 64 4.63 -15.26 -4.05
CA ASP A 64 5.40 -14.75 -2.90
C ASP A 64 4.52 -14.04 -1.87
N ILE A 65 3.31 -13.61 -2.26
CA ILE A 65 2.40 -12.84 -1.40
C ILE A 65 2.08 -13.58 -0.10
N PRO A 66 1.75 -14.89 -0.09
CA PRO A 66 1.46 -15.59 1.15
C PRO A 66 2.65 -15.65 2.12
N LEU A 67 3.87 -15.78 1.60
CA LEU A 67 5.08 -15.82 2.42
C LEU A 67 5.39 -14.44 3.01
N LEU A 68 5.33 -13.41 2.18
CA LEU A 68 5.49 -12.01 2.59
C LEU A 68 4.44 -11.61 3.62
N ALA A 69 3.19 -11.99 3.40
CA ALA A 69 2.10 -11.65 4.29
C ALA A 69 2.31 -12.22 5.70
N LYS A 70 2.71 -13.49 5.79
CA LYS A 70 3.07 -14.13 7.08
C LYS A 70 4.23 -13.42 7.76
N ALA A 71 5.30 -13.12 7.02
CA ALA A 71 6.48 -12.44 7.56
C ALA A 71 6.14 -11.04 8.10
N PHE A 72 5.38 -10.25 7.35
CA PHE A 72 4.94 -8.92 7.79
C PHE A 72 4.01 -8.99 8.98
N THR A 73 3.04 -9.91 8.97
CA THR A 73 2.10 -10.09 10.08
C THR A 73 2.84 -10.40 11.36
N PHE A 74 3.78 -11.36 11.34
CA PHE A 74 4.59 -11.72 12.50
C PHE A 74 5.46 -10.54 12.98
N LYS A 75 6.17 -9.87 12.06
CA LYS A 75 7.03 -8.71 12.37
C LYS A 75 6.23 -7.57 13.00
N ILE A 76 5.07 -7.26 12.44
CA ILE A 76 4.23 -6.13 12.87
C ILE A 76 3.51 -6.45 14.17
N ALA A 77 2.92 -7.65 14.30
CA ALA A 77 2.27 -8.10 15.53
C ALA A 77 3.24 -8.03 16.73
N ARG A 78 4.48 -8.53 16.55
CA ARG A 78 5.54 -8.43 17.55
C ARG A 78 5.90 -6.99 17.91
N ARG A 79 6.02 -6.10 16.91
CA ARG A 79 6.31 -4.67 17.13
C ARG A 79 5.19 -3.97 17.89
N LEU A 80 3.94 -4.34 17.67
CA LEU A 80 2.76 -3.75 18.30
C LEU A 80 2.34 -4.44 19.61
N GLY A 81 3.08 -5.45 20.07
CA GLY A 81 2.71 -6.22 21.26
C GLY A 81 1.39 -6.99 21.12
N ARG A 82 0.98 -7.32 19.88
CA ARG A 82 -0.20 -8.12 19.56
C ARG A 82 0.22 -9.56 19.29
N ASN A 83 -0.68 -10.49 19.57
CA ASN A 83 -0.50 -11.88 19.17
C ASN A 83 -1.47 -12.22 18.04
N ILE A 84 -0.94 -12.57 16.87
CA ILE A 84 -1.71 -13.06 15.72
C ILE A 84 -1.09 -14.38 15.32
N ASP A 85 -1.82 -15.46 15.63
CA ASP A 85 -1.35 -16.84 15.48
C ASP A 85 -1.74 -17.43 14.12
N SER A 86 -2.76 -16.86 13.46
CA SER A 86 -3.30 -17.42 12.23
C SER A 86 -3.73 -16.35 11.23
N ILE A 87 -3.51 -16.66 9.95
CA ILE A 87 -4.03 -15.91 8.81
C ILE A 87 -4.96 -16.85 8.04
N PRO A 88 -6.25 -16.50 7.87
CA PRO A 88 -7.20 -17.33 7.12
C PRO A 88 -6.71 -17.60 5.69
N ALA A 89 -7.00 -18.79 5.17
CA ALA A 89 -6.65 -19.15 3.79
C ALA A 89 -7.35 -18.24 2.76
N GLU A 90 -8.59 -17.84 3.05
CA GLU A 90 -9.35 -16.89 2.22
C GLU A 90 -8.67 -15.52 2.17
N THR A 91 -8.22 -15.00 3.32
CA THR A 91 -7.42 -13.77 3.40
C THR A 91 -6.18 -13.83 2.51
N LEU A 92 -5.44 -14.95 2.54
CA LEU A 92 -4.26 -15.12 1.70
C LEU A 92 -4.62 -15.15 0.20
N ARG A 93 -5.72 -15.82 -0.17
CA ARG A 93 -6.23 -15.83 -1.55
C ARG A 93 -6.62 -14.43 -2.02
N THR A 94 -7.35 -13.69 -1.19
CA THR A 94 -7.74 -12.32 -1.48
C THR A 94 -6.51 -11.44 -1.71
N LEU A 95 -5.52 -11.48 -0.80
CA LEU A 95 -4.28 -10.73 -0.96
C LEU A 95 -3.53 -11.14 -2.25
N SER A 96 -3.57 -12.42 -2.63
CA SER A 96 -2.86 -12.91 -3.81
C SER A 96 -3.50 -12.47 -5.14
N ASN A 97 -4.80 -12.16 -5.13
CA ASN A 97 -5.56 -11.75 -6.32
C ASN A 97 -5.58 -10.23 -6.55
N MET A 98 -5.00 -9.44 -5.64
CA MET A 98 -4.94 -7.98 -5.76
C MET A 98 -3.76 -7.52 -6.62
N GLU A 99 -3.88 -6.35 -7.26
CA GLU A 99 -2.88 -5.85 -8.21
C GLU A 99 -1.64 -5.20 -7.57
N TRP A 100 -1.72 -4.76 -6.31
CA TRP A 100 -0.63 -4.12 -5.57
C TRP A 100 0.15 -3.04 -6.35
N PRO A 101 -0.48 -1.94 -6.81
CA PRO A 101 0.20 -0.85 -7.49
C PRO A 101 1.38 -0.26 -6.69
N GLY A 102 1.32 -0.26 -5.36
CA GLY A 102 2.40 0.13 -4.45
C GLY A 102 3.37 -1.00 -4.06
N ASN A 103 3.26 -2.16 -4.71
CA ASN A 103 4.13 -3.33 -4.54
C ASN A 103 4.18 -3.77 -3.06
N VAL A 104 5.34 -4.23 -2.58
CA VAL A 104 5.55 -4.70 -1.21
C VAL A 104 5.16 -3.67 -0.14
N ARG A 105 5.31 -2.36 -0.41
CA ARG A 105 4.96 -1.32 0.57
C ARG A 105 3.47 -1.24 0.83
N GLU A 106 2.67 -1.38 -0.22
CA GLU A 106 1.21 -1.37 -0.09
C GLU A 106 0.74 -2.63 0.65
N LEU A 107 1.31 -3.79 0.33
CA LEU A 107 1.03 -5.03 1.07
C LEU A 107 1.38 -4.88 2.56
N GLU A 108 2.55 -4.34 2.89
CA GLU A 108 2.96 -4.11 4.28
C GLU A 108 1.98 -3.16 5.00
N ASN A 109 1.54 -2.07 4.34
CA ASN A 109 0.59 -1.12 4.91
C ASN A 109 -0.80 -1.74 5.15
N VAL A 110 -1.31 -2.52 4.20
CA VAL A 110 -2.61 -3.21 4.34
C VAL A 110 -2.56 -4.19 5.50
N ILE A 111 -1.47 -4.95 5.63
CA ILE A 111 -1.26 -5.88 6.73
C ILE A 111 -1.13 -5.11 8.05
N GLU A 112 -0.35 -4.02 8.10
CA GLU A 112 -0.22 -3.21 9.31
C GLU A 112 -1.57 -2.73 9.82
N ARG A 113 -2.41 -2.22 8.92
CA ARG A 113 -3.78 -1.83 9.25
C ARG A 113 -4.64 -3.01 9.71
N ALA A 114 -4.54 -4.15 9.05
CA ALA A 114 -5.26 -5.37 9.45
C ALA A 114 -4.86 -5.82 10.87
N VAL A 115 -3.57 -5.81 11.20
CA VAL A 115 -3.07 -6.13 12.55
C VAL A 115 -3.60 -5.15 13.60
N LEU A 116 -3.66 -3.85 13.27
CA LEU A 116 -4.17 -2.81 14.18
C LEU A 116 -5.67 -2.97 14.48
N LEU A 117 -6.45 -3.39 13.49
CA LEU A 117 -7.92 -3.47 13.57
C LEU A 117 -8.41 -4.83 14.08
N THR A 118 -7.61 -5.88 13.91
CA THR A 118 -7.95 -7.23 14.35
C THR A 118 -8.15 -7.27 15.87
N ARG A 119 -9.32 -7.74 16.29
CA ARG A 119 -9.66 -8.01 17.68
C ARG A 119 -9.57 -9.52 17.93
N GLY A 120 -8.36 -10.00 18.24
CA GLY A 120 -8.10 -11.42 18.52
C GLY A 120 -6.81 -11.92 17.86
N ASN A 121 -6.69 -13.24 17.75
CA ASN A 121 -5.47 -13.90 17.28
C ASN A 121 -5.53 -14.32 15.79
N VAL A 122 -6.66 -14.09 15.11
CA VAL A 122 -6.86 -14.42 13.70
C VAL A 122 -6.89 -13.12 12.90
N LEU A 123 -5.99 -12.96 11.94
CA LEU A 123 -5.89 -11.75 11.13
C LEU A 123 -7.20 -11.51 10.36
N GLN A 124 -7.78 -10.33 10.55
CA GLN A 124 -8.95 -9.87 9.79
C GLN A 124 -8.53 -8.76 8.83
N LEU A 125 -8.74 -8.99 7.53
CA LEU A 125 -8.56 -7.93 6.55
C LEU A 125 -9.67 -6.89 6.74
N SER A 126 -9.26 -5.64 6.99
CA SER A 126 -10.12 -4.48 6.82
C SER A 126 -9.59 -3.74 5.61
N LEU A 127 -10.05 -4.17 4.43
CA LEU A 127 -9.79 -3.45 3.20
C LEU A 127 -10.64 -2.16 3.25
N PRO A 128 -10.06 -0.96 3.02
CA PRO A 128 -10.89 0.17 2.60
C PRO A 128 -11.57 -0.26 1.29
N ASP A 129 -12.87 -0.03 1.12
CA ASP A 129 -13.71 -0.36 -0.05
C ASP A 129 -12.95 -0.47 -1.38
N ILE A 130 -12.26 -1.59 -1.56
CA ILE A 130 -11.88 -2.14 -2.84
C ILE A 130 -12.98 -3.16 -2.98
N VAL A 131 -13.97 -2.81 -3.79
CA VAL A 131 -15.10 -3.67 -4.14
C VAL A 131 -14.51 -4.96 -4.70
N LEU A 132 -14.28 -5.90 -3.80
CA LEU A 132 -14.10 -7.29 -4.17
C LEU A 132 -15.51 -7.77 -4.50
N PRO A 133 -15.76 -8.29 -5.71
CA PRO A 133 -16.98 -9.04 -5.92
C PRO A 133 -16.96 -10.18 -4.91
N GLU A 134 -17.91 -10.15 -3.97
CA GLU A 134 -18.12 -11.26 -3.05
C GLU A 134 -18.30 -12.54 -3.87
N PRO A 135 -17.69 -13.67 -3.47
CA PRO A 135 -17.98 -14.93 -4.13
C PRO A 135 -19.45 -15.25 -3.87
N GLU A 136 -20.27 -15.08 -4.91
CA GLU A 136 -21.68 -15.44 -4.92
C GLU A 136 -21.80 -16.91 -4.49
N THR A 137 -22.21 -17.11 -3.24
CA THR A 137 -22.66 -18.40 -2.78
C THR A 137 -24.07 -18.56 -3.36
N PRO A 138 -24.37 -19.59 -4.16
CA PRO A 138 -25.66 -19.68 -4.82
C PRO A 138 -26.77 -19.77 -3.76
N PRO A 139 -27.73 -18.82 -3.74
CA PRO A 139 -28.86 -18.92 -2.83
C PRO A 139 -29.75 -20.07 -3.30
N ALA A 140 -30.01 -21.01 -2.39
CA ALA A 140 -31.12 -21.92 -2.54
C ALA A 140 -32.40 -21.09 -2.71
N ALA A 141 -32.98 -21.23 -3.90
CA ALA A 141 -34.25 -20.71 -4.39
C ALA A 141 -35.20 -20.11 -3.33
N THR A 142 -35.48 -18.82 -3.48
CA THR A 142 -36.85 -18.28 -3.41
C THR A 142 -36.95 -17.09 -4.37
N VAL A 143 -37.55 -17.33 -5.52
CA VAL A 143 -38.05 -16.32 -6.48
C VAL A 143 -39.49 -16.00 -6.01
N VAL A 144 -40.08 -14.80 -6.04
CA VAL A 144 -40.00 -13.64 -6.93
C VAL A 144 -40.45 -12.37 -6.16
N ALA A 145 -39.90 -11.24 -6.58
CA ALA A 145 -40.17 -9.83 -6.28
C ALA A 145 -41.63 -9.37 -6.10
N GLN A 146 -41.79 -8.28 -5.32
CA GLN A 146 -42.51 -7.08 -5.77
C GLN A 146 -41.80 -5.81 -5.28
N GLU A 147 -41.55 -4.91 -6.23
CA GLU A 147 -40.95 -3.59 -6.08
C GLU A 147 -41.88 -2.61 -5.36
N GLY A 148 -41.27 -1.67 -4.63
CA GLY A 148 -41.78 -0.31 -4.49
C GLY A 148 -42.83 -0.10 -3.41
N GLU A 149 -42.38 0.13 -2.17
CA GLU A 149 -42.99 1.07 -1.19
C GLU A 149 -42.27 1.03 0.18
N ASP A 150 -41.44 0.01 0.44
CA ASP A 150 -40.92 -0.26 1.79
C ASP A 150 -39.61 0.47 2.16
N GLU A 151 -38.78 0.89 1.20
CA GLU A 151 -37.49 1.54 1.50
C GLU A 151 -37.67 2.93 2.14
N TYR A 152 -38.65 3.71 1.66
CA TYR A 152 -38.97 5.02 2.24
C TYR A 152 -39.45 4.89 3.70
N GLN A 153 -40.28 3.88 3.98
CA GLN A 153 -40.80 3.66 5.33
C GLN A 153 -39.72 3.16 6.29
N LEU A 154 -38.76 2.37 5.79
CA LEU A 154 -37.62 1.92 6.59
C LEU A 154 -36.70 3.09 6.96
N ILE A 155 -36.37 3.96 6.00
CA ILE A 155 -35.53 5.15 6.22
C ILE A 155 -36.20 6.14 7.17
N VAL A 156 -37.50 6.40 7.03
CA VAL A 156 -38.25 7.30 7.92
C VAL A 156 -38.37 6.75 9.34
N ARG A 157 -38.47 5.42 9.51
CA ARG A 157 -38.51 4.80 10.84
C ARG A 157 -37.16 4.92 11.55
N VAL A 158 -36.06 4.68 10.84
CA VAL A 158 -34.69 4.85 11.38
C VAL A 158 -34.42 6.32 11.74
N LEU A 159 -34.91 7.28 10.95
CA LEU A 159 -34.80 8.73 11.22
C LEU A 159 -35.66 9.23 12.38
N LYS A 160 -36.78 8.55 12.72
CA LYS A 160 -37.62 8.91 13.87
C LYS A 160 -37.14 8.27 15.18
N GLU A 161 -36.48 7.11 15.12
CA GLU A 161 -35.91 6.45 16.30
C GLU A 161 -34.55 7.03 16.73
N THR A 162 -33.84 7.71 15.83
CA THR A 162 -32.68 8.53 16.18
C THR A 162 -33.10 9.98 16.27
N ASN A 163 -33.33 10.45 17.50
CA ASN A 163 -33.77 11.80 17.86
C ASN A 163 -32.78 12.91 17.42
N GLY A 164 -32.65 13.13 16.11
CA GLY A 164 -32.10 14.34 15.47
C GLY A 164 -30.62 14.64 15.69
N VAL A 165 -29.70 13.67 15.65
CA VAL A 165 -28.25 13.99 15.67
C VAL A 165 -27.50 13.29 14.54
N VAL A 166 -27.31 14.01 13.42
CA VAL A 166 -26.35 13.68 12.37
C VAL A 166 -25.53 14.93 12.02
N ALA A 167 -24.20 14.77 12.12
CA ALA A 167 -23.12 15.72 11.77
C ALA A 167 -23.01 16.97 12.66
N GLY A 168 -21.85 17.50 13.03
CA GLY A 168 -20.47 17.34 12.57
C GLY A 168 -19.72 18.61 13.03
N LEU A 169 -18.41 18.50 13.25
CA LEU A 169 -17.55 19.57 13.79
C LEU A 169 -17.79 20.96 13.16
N LYS A 170 -18.18 21.94 13.98
CA LYS A 170 -17.82 23.36 13.78
C LYS A 170 -17.92 24.17 15.09
N ALA A 171 -16.98 23.95 16.01
CA ALA A 171 -16.79 24.81 17.17
C ALA A 171 -15.42 25.53 17.08
N LEU A 172 -15.38 26.56 16.24
CA LEU A 172 -14.41 27.66 16.40
C LEU A 172 -15.16 28.99 16.21
N ARG A 173 -15.05 29.81 17.27
CA ARG A 173 -14.93 31.27 17.24
C ARG A 173 -16.20 32.14 17.44
N ASN A 174 -16.33 32.58 18.69
CA ASN A 174 -16.41 33.97 19.18
C ASN A 174 -17.74 34.64 19.60
N VAL A 175 -17.74 34.98 20.90
CA VAL A 175 -17.96 36.30 21.56
C VAL A 175 -19.34 36.97 21.43
N TRP A 176 -20.05 37.10 22.57
CA TRP A 176 -20.51 38.33 23.27
C TRP A 176 -21.73 37.99 24.15
N GLY A 177 -21.60 38.23 25.46
CA GLY A 177 -22.58 38.03 26.52
C GLY A 177 -21.90 38.08 27.88
#